data_AF-R6JVU8-F1
#
_entry.id   AF-R6JVU8-F1
#
_cell.length_a   1.000
_cell.length_b   1.000
_cell.length_c   1.000
_cell.angle_alpha   90.00
_cell.angle_beta   90.00
_cell.angle_gamma   90.00
#
_symmetry.space_group_name_H-M   'P 1'
#
loop_
_entity.id
_entity.type
_entity.pdbx_description
1 polymer ?
#
loop_
_entity_poly.entity_id
_entity_poly.type
_entity_poly.pdbx_seq_one_letter_code
_entity_poly.pdbx_strand_id
1 'polypeptide(L)'
;MSMKVVKHSQRYFQGQQSALGDLTGYVEEMYNGQNVIAAFGKEEDIIGTFEGINNRLYDNGWKAQFSSSIIMPLTQALTNIGYVGVAVVSGWLCINGRLSIGMIQSFIQYLRQFSQPINQVTNIANIMQATMAAAQRVFEFLDAKEEVKIKL
;
A
#
# COMPACT_ATOMS: atom_id res chain seq x y z
N MET A 1 -6.01 8.93 -13.29
CA MET A 1 -6.53 9.51 -12.04
C MET A 1 -6.09 8.71 -10.81
N SER A 2 -6.07 7.38 -10.87
CA SER A 2 -5.63 6.50 -9.77
C SER A 2 -4.21 6.78 -9.23
N MET A 3 -3.28 7.22 -10.08
CA MET A 3 -1.91 7.55 -9.65
C MET A 3 -1.80 8.73 -8.68
N LYS A 4 -2.70 9.73 -8.74
CA LYS A 4 -2.62 10.90 -7.84
C LYS A 4 -3.09 10.56 -6.42
N VAL A 5 -4.10 9.72 -6.29
CA VAL A 5 -4.62 9.25 -5.00
C VAL A 5 -3.60 8.30 -4.36
N VAL A 6 -3.03 7.37 -5.13
CA VAL A 6 -1.95 6.48 -4.67
C VAL A 6 -0.73 7.26 -4.17
N LYS A 7 -0.30 8.31 -4.89
CA LYS A 7 0.84 9.14 -4.50
C LYS A 7 0.58 9.95 -3.22
N HIS A 8 -0.66 10.31 -2.94
CA HIS A 8 -1.04 11.00 -1.70
C HIS A 8 -1.07 10.03 -0.50
N SER A 9 -1.67 8.85 -0.67
CA SER A 9 -1.66 7.80 0.36
C SER A 9 -0.25 7.35 0.71
N GLN A 10 0.65 7.24 -0.27
CA GLN A 10 2.03 6.82 -0.08
C GLN A 10 2.80 7.68 0.93
N ARG A 11 2.55 9.00 0.97
CA ARG A 11 3.19 9.92 1.92
C ARG A 11 2.76 9.65 3.37
N TYR A 12 1.49 9.35 3.59
CA TYR A 12 1.00 9.00 4.93
C TYR A 12 1.47 7.61 5.37
N PHE A 13 1.55 6.65 4.43
CA PHE A 13 2.14 5.33 4.71
C PHE A 13 3.62 5.42 5.10
N GLN A 14 4.42 6.27 4.42
CA GLN A 14 5.81 6.51 4.83
C GLN A 14 5.91 7.14 6.22
N GLY A 15 5.06 8.14 6.52
CA GLY A 15 5.01 8.74 7.86
C GLY A 15 4.61 7.74 8.94
N GLN A 16 3.64 6.87 8.65
CA GLN A 16 3.22 5.78 9.55
C GLN A 16 4.38 4.79 9.78
N GLN A 17 5.09 4.37 8.73
CA GLN A 17 6.21 3.45 8.85
C GLN A 17 7.36 4.05 9.68
N SER A 18 7.67 5.33 9.48
CA SER A 18 8.69 6.03 10.26
C SER A 18 8.31 6.14 11.73
N ALA A 19 7.07 6.57 12.04
CA ALA A 19 6.60 6.67 13.43
C ALA A 19 6.53 5.30 14.11
N LEU A 20 6.25 4.24 13.36
CA LEU A 20 6.29 2.87 13.87
C LEU A 20 7.72 2.44 14.21
N GLY A 21 8.69 2.77 13.35
CA GLY A 21 10.11 2.54 13.62
C GLY A 21 10.60 3.29 14.86
N ASP A 22 10.24 4.57 14.99
CA ASP A 22 10.52 5.38 16.18
C ASP A 22 9.94 4.73 17.45
N LEU A 23 8.68 4.27 17.39
CA LEU A 23 8.01 3.64 18.53
C LEU A 23 8.67 2.31 18.92
N THR A 24 8.99 1.46 17.95
CA THR A 24 9.64 0.16 18.20
C THR A 24 11.04 0.36 18.78
N GLY A 25 11.84 1.25 18.19
CA GLY A 25 13.18 1.56 18.71
C GLY A 25 13.14 2.14 20.12
N TYR A 26 12.18 3.04 20.39
CA TYR A 26 11.98 3.59 21.72
C TYR A 26 11.62 2.50 22.73
N VAL A 27 10.65 1.63 22.43
CA VAL A 27 10.28 0.51 23.31
C VAL A 27 11.47 -0.41 23.59
N GLU A 28 12.28 -0.72 22.58
CA GLU A 28 13.47 -1.57 22.73
C GLU A 28 14.52 -0.94 23.64
N GLU A 29 14.78 0.37 23.50
CA GLU A 29 15.68 1.11 24.38
C GLU A 29 15.18 1.11 25.84
N MET A 30 13.87 1.33 26.05
CA MET A 30 13.29 1.35 27.39
C MET A 30 13.30 -0.03 28.04
N TYR A 31 13.07 -1.09 27.26
CA TYR A 31 13.14 -2.48 27.75
C TYR A 31 14.55 -2.83 28.23
N ASN A 32 15.58 -2.43 27.47
CA ASN A 32 16.97 -2.61 27.86
C ASN A 32 17.37 -1.74 29.06
N GLY A 33 16.80 -0.53 29.15
CA GLY A 33 17.06 0.46 30.21
C GLY A 33 16.18 0.36 31.46
N GLN A 34 15.30 -0.64 31.58
CA GLN A 34 14.26 -0.70 32.61
C GLN A 34 14.76 -0.52 34.06
N ASN A 35 15.94 -1.07 34.38
CA ASN A 35 16.53 -0.96 35.71
C ASN A 35 16.96 0.48 36.03
N VAL A 36 17.44 1.21 35.02
CA VAL A 36 17.83 2.62 35.16
C VAL A 36 16.58 3.48 35.32
N ILE A 37 15.53 3.21 34.55
CA ILE A 37 14.26 3.94 34.63
C ILE A 37 13.65 3.81 36.04
N ALA A 38 13.59 2.59 36.57
CA ALA A 38 13.07 2.32 37.91
C ALA A 38 13.95 2.94 39.00
N ALA A 39 15.28 2.92 38.85
CA ALA A 39 16.20 3.51 39.82
C ALA A 39 16.09 5.05 39.92
N PHE A 40 15.73 5.72 38.83
CA PHE A 40 15.57 7.18 38.78
C PHE A 40 14.10 7.64 38.86
N GLY A 41 13.13 6.73 38.98
CA GLY A 41 11.70 7.03 39.08
C GLY A 41 11.16 7.79 37.87
N LYS A 42 11.61 7.41 36.66
CA LYS A 42 11.34 8.13 35.41
C LYS A 42 10.16 7.59 34.62
N GLU A 43 9.34 6.69 35.16
CA GLU A 43 8.29 6.01 34.39
C GLU A 43 7.29 6.98 33.72
N GLU A 44 6.87 8.06 34.39
CA GLU A 44 5.93 9.03 33.81
C GLU A 44 6.51 9.78 32.60
N ASP A 45 7.78 10.19 32.66
CA ASP A 45 8.46 10.87 31.54
C ASP A 45 8.53 9.96 30.30
N ILE A 46 8.72 8.66 30.54
CA ILE A 46 8.84 7.62 29.52
C ILE A 46 7.48 7.37 28.87
N ILE A 47 6.42 7.28 29.68
CA ILE A 47 5.03 7.15 29.22
C ILE A 47 4.64 8.38 28.40
N GLY A 48 4.96 9.59 28.86
CA GLY A 48 4.64 10.82 28.11
C GLY A 48 5.33 10.87 26.74
N THR A 49 6.59 10.43 26.66
CA THR A 49 7.31 10.34 25.38
C THR A 49 6.70 9.25 24.47
N PHE A 50 6.38 8.08 25.03
CA PHE A 50 5.70 7.01 24.32
C PHE A 50 4.35 7.47 23.73
N GLU A 51 3.53 8.16 24.52
CA GLU A 51 2.25 8.71 24.08
C GLU A 51 2.42 9.72 22.94
N GLY A 52 3.44 10.57 23.00
CA GLY A 52 3.76 11.52 21.92
C GLY A 52 4.09 10.83 20.60
N ILE A 53 4.92 9.77 20.64
CA ILE A 53 5.27 8.97 19.45
C ILE A 53 4.04 8.20 18.96
N ASN A 54 3.27 7.60 19.87
CA ASN A 54 2.06 6.85 19.54
C ASN A 54 0.98 7.74 18.90
N ASN A 55 0.80 8.98 19.36
CA ASN A 55 -0.12 9.93 18.72
C ASN A 55 0.30 10.28 17.30
N ARG A 56 1.61 10.48 17.05
CA ARG A 56 2.13 10.66 15.68
C ARG A 56 1.86 9.43 14.81
N LEU A 57 2.02 8.23 15.35
CA LEU A 57 1.71 6.99 14.64
C LEU A 57 0.20 6.89 14.32
N TYR A 58 -0.66 7.21 15.28
CA TYR A 58 -2.11 7.22 15.13
C TYR A 58 -2.57 8.21 14.06
N ASP A 59 -2.12 9.46 14.13
CA ASP A 59 -2.52 10.52 13.19
C ASP A 59 -2.14 10.20 11.74
N ASN A 60 -0.93 9.67 11.54
CA ASN A 60 -0.47 9.27 10.22
C ASN A 60 -1.21 8.01 9.74
N GLY A 61 -1.42 7.03 10.62
CA GLY A 61 -2.15 5.80 10.31
C GLY A 61 -3.60 6.02 9.94
N TRP A 62 -4.32 6.87 10.69
CA TRP A 62 -5.70 7.24 10.38
C TRP A 62 -5.81 7.89 8.99
N LYS A 63 -4.94 8.88 8.69
CA LYS A 63 -4.94 9.58 7.39
C LYS A 63 -4.58 8.64 6.24
N ALA A 64 -3.62 7.73 6.45
CA ALA A 64 -3.24 6.71 5.49
C ALA A 64 -4.42 5.75 5.19
N GLN A 65 -5.05 5.22 6.23
CA GLN A 65 -6.17 4.30 6.10
C GLN A 65 -7.37 4.95 5.45
N PHE A 66 -7.77 6.15 5.88
CA PHE A 66 -8.88 6.87 5.27
C PHE A 66 -8.65 7.10 3.77
N SER A 67 -7.44 7.52 3.40
CA SER A 67 -7.07 7.73 1.99
C SER A 67 -7.10 6.43 1.18
N SER A 68 -6.66 5.31 1.77
CA SER A 68 -6.77 3.98 1.14
C SER A 68 -8.21 3.49 1.04
N SER A 69 -9.02 3.69 2.07
CA SER A 69 -10.42 3.24 2.10
C SER A 69 -11.31 3.96 1.08
N ILE A 70 -10.95 5.18 0.66
CA ILE A 70 -11.69 5.91 -0.40
C ILE A 70 -11.40 5.34 -1.80
N ILE A 71 -10.24 4.72 -2.02
CA ILE A 71 -9.86 4.21 -3.35
C ILE A 71 -10.85 3.14 -3.85
N MET A 72 -11.29 2.24 -2.96
CA MET A 72 -12.20 1.15 -3.33
C MET A 72 -13.60 1.64 -3.76
N PRO A 73 -14.34 2.46 -2.98
CA PRO A 73 -15.63 3.00 -3.40
C PRO A 73 -15.51 3.91 -4.64
N LEU A 74 -14.41 4.64 -4.80
CA LEU A 74 -14.19 5.47 -5.99
C LEU A 74 -13.97 4.63 -7.26
N THR A 75 -13.26 3.51 -7.13
CA THR A 75 -13.07 2.53 -8.22
C THR A 75 -14.38 1.84 -8.57
N GLN A 76 -15.18 1.45 -7.57
CA GLN A 76 -16.51 0.89 -7.79
C GLN A 76 -17.48 1.89 -8.44
N ALA A 77 -17.47 3.15 -8.01
CA ALA A 77 -18.29 4.21 -8.60
C ALA A 77 -17.96 4.40 -10.09
N LEU A 78 -16.66 4.47 -10.44
CA LEU A 78 -16.22 4.54 -11.84
C LEU A 78 -16.65 3.32 -12.64
N THR A 79 -16.58 2.13 -12.04
CA THR A 79 -16.99 0.87 -12.69
C THR A 79 -18.50 0.85 -12.94
N ASN A 80 -19.30 1.31 -11.98
CA ASN A 80 -20.75 1.39 -12.09
C ASN A 80 -21.18 2.44 -13.14
N ILE A 81 -20.53 3.60 -13.19
CA ILE A 81 -20.79 4.61 -14.23
C ILE A 81 -20.43 4.06 -15.61
N GLY A 82 -19.27 3.40 -15.74
CA GLY A 82 -18.87 2.72 -16.98
C GLY A 82 -19.88 1.66 -17.40
N TYR A 83 -20.38 0.86 -16.45
CA TYR A 83 -21.42 -0.13 -16.68
C TYR A 83 -22.72 0.50 -17.19
N VAL A 84 -23.19 1.59 -16.58
CA VAL A 84 -24.39 2.31 -17.02
C VAL A 84 -24.19 2.85 -18.44
N GLY A 85 -23.04 3.45 -18.74
CA GLY A 85 -22.73 3.95 -20.09
C GLY A 85 -22.77 2.85 -21.15
N VAL A 86 -22.13 1.71 -20.87
CA VAL A 86 -22.16 0.54 -21.77
C VAL A 86 -23.58 0.01 -21.91
N ALA A 87 -24.34 -0.11 -20.83
CA ALA A 87 -25.72 -0.61 -20.87
C ALA A 87 -26.65 0.27 -21.72
N VAL A 88 -26.53 1.61 -21.62
CA VAL A 88 -27.33 2.55 -22.42
C VAL A 88 -26.99 2.42 -23.91
N VAL A 89 -25.70 2.40 -24.26
CA VAL A 89 -25.25 2.27 -25.66
C VAL A 89 -25.66 0.92 -26.24
N SER A 90 -25.43 -0.18 -25.51
CA SER A 90 -25.82 -1.53 -25.94
C SER A 90 -27.34 -1.68 -26.08
N GLY A 91 -28.13 -1.09 -25.17
CA GLY A 91 -29.59 -1.06 -25.26
C GLY A 91 -30.08 -0.31 -26.50
N TRP A 92 -29.48 0.84 -26.81
CA TRP A 92 -29.81 1.61 -28.02
C TRP A 92 -29.47 0.85 -29.32
N LEU A 93 -28.33 0.15 -29.38
CA LEU A 93 -28.00 -0.70 -30.54
C LEU A 93 -28.93 -1.93 -30.67
N CYS A 94 -29.43 -2.45 -29.55
CA CYS A 94 -30.39 -3.57 -29.53
C CYS A 94 -31.71 -3.18 -30.18
N ILE A 95 -32.25 -2.01 -29.82
CA ILE A 95 -33.52 -1.50 -30.34
C ILE A 95 -33.43 -1.26 -31.86
N ASN A 96 -32.25 -0.88 -32.36
CA ASN A 96 -31.96 -0.73 -33.78
C ASN A 96 -31.74 -2.07 -34.53
N GLY A 97 -31.95 -3.22 -33.86
CA GLY A 97 -31.85 -4.55 -34.46
C GLY A 97 -30.43 -5.01 -34.81
N ARG A 98 -29.39 -4.26 -34.40
CA ARG A 98 -27.98 -4.55 -34.73
C ARG A 98 -27.33 -5.54 -33.77
N LEU A 99 -27.93 -5.77 -32.60
CA LEU A 99 -27.44 -6.68 -31.58
C LEU A 99 -28.59 -7.47 -30.95
N SER A 100 -28.34 -8.73 -30.59
CA SER A 100 -29.24 -9.53 -29.76
C SER A 100 -28.98 -9.29 -28.26
N ILE A 101 -30.01 -9.48 -27.42
CA ILE A 101 -29.89 -9.41 -25.96
C ILE A 101 -28.79 -10.37 -25.43
N GLY A 102 -28.62 -11.55 -26.05
CA GLY A 102 -27.59 -12.52 -25.68
C GLY A 102 -26.16 -12.00 -25.90
N MET A 103 -25.92 -11.26 -26.98
CA MET A 103 -24.61 -10.66 -27.26
C MET A 103 -24.27 -9.55 -26.25
N ILE A 104 -25.26 -8.77 -25.81
CA ILE A 104 -25.06 -7.73 -24.79
C ILE A 104 -24.65 -8.36 -23.45
N GLN A 105 -25.35 -9.41 -23.05
CA GLN A 105 -25.06 -10.12 -21.80
C GLN A 105 -23.66 -10.74 -21.82
N SER A 106 -23.26 -11.36 -22.94
CA SER A 106 -21.92 -11.94 -23.11
C SER A 106 -20.82 -10.86 -23.17
N PHE A 107 -21.08 -9.73 -23.83
CA PHE A 107 -20.13 -8.62 -23.93
C PHE A 107 -19.86 -7.96 -22.57
N ILE A 108 -20.90 -7.73 -21.77
CA ILE A 108 -20.78 -7.21 -20.41
C ILE A 108 -19.96 -8.16 -19.53
N GLN A 109 -20.20 -9.47 -19.63
CA GLN A 109 -19.40 -10.45 -18.90
C GLN A 109 -17.94 -10.44 -19.33
N TYR A 110 -17.68 -10.34 -20.64
CA TYR A 110 -16.34 -10.28 -21.18
C TYR A 110 -15.59 -9.03 -20.72
N LEU A 111 -16.25 -7.86 -20.72
CA LEU A 111 -15.69 -6.61 -20.19
C LEU A 111 -15.29 -6.74 -18.71
N ARG A 112 -16.12 -7.38 -17.89
CA ARG A 112 -15.80 -7.62 -16.48
C ARG A 112 -14.62 -8.58 -16.32
N GLN A 113 -14.55 -9.63 -17.12
CA GLN A 113 -13.41 -10.56 -17.11
C GLN A 113 -12.13 -9.93 -17.63
N PHE A 114 -12.19 -8.99 -18.57
CA PHE A 114 -11.00 -8.35 -19.17
C PHE A 114 -10.16 -7.56 -18.15
N SER A 115 -10.79 -7.08 -17.06
CA SER A 115 -10.09 -6.34 -16.01
C SER A 115 -9.21 -7.24 -15.12
N GLN A 116 -9.56 -8.52 -14.95
CA GLN A 116 -8.76 -9.45 -14.15
C GLN A 116 -7.34 -9.69 -14.70
N PRO A 117 -7.14 -10.08 -15.99
CA PRO A 117 -5.81 -10.33 -16.51
C PRO A 117 -4.94 -9.06 -16.54
N ILE A 118 -5.52 -7.87 -16.75
CA ILE A 118 -4.78 -6.60 -16.62
C ILE A 118 -4.21 -6.43 -15.20
N ASN A 119 -5.02 -6.71 -14.18
CA ASN A 119 -4.57 -6.64 -12.79
C ASN A 119 -3.48 -7.68 -12.50
N GLN A 120 -3.61 -8.90 -13.04
CA GLN A 120 -2.57 -9.94 -12.89
C GLN A 120 -1.24 -9.52 -13.51
N VAL A 121 -1.24 -9.00 -14.75
CA VAL A 121 -0.02 -8.52 -15.43
C VAL A 121 0.63 -7.38 -14.65
N THR A 122 -0.17 -6.44 -14.15
CA THR A 122 0.33 -5.33 -13.32
C THR A 122 0.98 -5.84 -12.03
N ASN A 123 0.40 -6.85 -11.39
CA ASN A 123 0.94 -7.43 -10.17
C ASN A 123 2.26 -8.18 -10.44
N ILE A 124 2.33 -8.94 -11.54
CA ILE A 124 3.58 -9.59 -11.98
C ILE A 124 4.68 -8.57 -12.23
N ALA A 125 4.36 -7.43 -12.86
CA ALA A 125 5.33 -6.36 -13.08
C ALA A 125 5.89 -5.77 -11.76
N ASN A 126 5.06 -5.66 -10.72
CA ASN A 126 5.52 -5.23 -9.40
C ASN A 126 6.43 -6.28 -8.74
N ILE A 127 6.07 -7.58 -8.85
CA ILE A 127 6.90 -8.68 -8.34
C ILE A 127 8.25 -8.69 -9.06
N MET A 128 8.28 -8.57 -10.38
CA MET A 128 9.52 -8.52 -11.15
C MET A 128 10.43 -7.36 -10.70
N GLN A 129 9.89 -6.16 -10.48
CA GLN A 129 10.66 -5.03 -9.97
C GLN A 129 11.28 -5.32 -8.59
N ALA A 130 10.50 -5.90 -7.67
CA ALA A 130 11.01 -6.27 -6.34
C ALA A 130 12.08 -7.37 -6.42
N THR A 131 11.88 -8.38 -7.27
CA THR A 131 12.85 -9.45 -7.52
C THR A 131 14.16 -8.90 -8.07
N MET A 132 14.12 -7.96 -9.01
CA MET A 132 15.32 -7.31 -9.54
C MET A 132 16.10 -6.56 -8.44
N ALA A 133 15.42 -5.79 -7.60
CA ALA A 133 16.05 -5.07 -6.50
C ALA A 133 16.63 -6.00 -5.43
N ALA A 134 15.99 -7.14 -5.15
CA ALA A 134 16.52 -8.17 -4.26
C ALA A 134 17.75 -8.85 -4.87
N ALA A 135 17.69 -9.23 -6.15
CA ALA A 135 18.82 -9.82 -6.86
C ALA A 135 20.03 -8.87 -6.87
N GLN A 136 19.81 -7.58 -7.12
CA GLN A 136 20.87 -6.59 -7.10
C GLN A 136 21.59 -6.52 -5.75
N ARG A 137 20.86 -6.53 -4.62
CA ARG A 137 21.47 -6.58 -3.28
C ARG A 137 22.25 -7.87 -3.03
N VAL A 138 21.78 -9.02 -3.53
CA VAL A 138 22.50 -10.29 -3.42
C VAL A 138 23.80 -10.25 -4.23
N PHE A 139 23.75 -9.77 -5.47
CA PHE A 139 24.96 -9.62 -6.29
C PHE A 139 25.93 -8.61 -5.70
N GLU A 140 25.44 -7.47 -5.19
CA GLU A 140 26.26 -6.48 -4.49
C GLU A 140 26.97 -7.07 -3.27
N PHE A 141 26.29 -7.92 -2.49
CA PHE A 141 26.90 -8.64 -1.38
C PHE A 141 27.94 -9.67 -1.84
N LEU A 142 27.68 -10.41 -2.92
CA LEU A 142 28.61 -11.40 -3.47
C LEU A 142 29.86 -10.75 -4.09
N ASP A 143 29.71 -9.56 -4.67
CA ASP A 143 30.79 -8.78 -5.28
C ASP A 143 31.53 -7.89 -4.27
N ALA A 144 31.03 -7.78 -3.04
CA ALA A 144 31.67 -7.01 -1.98
C ALA A 144 33.05 -7.61 -1.64
N LYS A 145 34.08 -6.75 -1.57
CA LYS A 145 35.43 -7.19 -1.19
C LYS A 145 35.42 -7.68 0.25
N GLU A 146 36.07 -8.83 0.46
CA GLU A 146 36.22 -9.44 1.79
C GLU A 146 36.90 -8.46 2.75
N GLU A 147 36.34 -8.27 3.94
CA GLU A 147 36.95 -7.38 4.93
C GLU A 147 38.33 -7.91 5.31
N VAL A 148 39.35 -7.07 5.11
CA VAL A 148 40.71 -7.38 5.51
C VAL A 148 40.72 -7.53 7.03
N LYS A 149 40.90 -8.76 7.53
CA LYS A 149 41.17 -9.00 8.94
C LYS A 149 42.38 -8.16 9.32
N ILE A 150 42.14 -7.09 10.08
CA ILE A 150 43.19 -6.35 10.75
C ILE A 150 43.84 -7.36 11.70
N LYS A 151 45.04 -7.82 11.34
CA LYS A 151 45.89 -8.62 12.22
C LYS A 151 46.26 -7.72 13.40
N LEU A 152 45.57 -7.92 14.52
CA LEU A 152 46.01 -7.51 15.85
C LEU A 152 47.34 -8.19 16.18
#